data_AF-A0A915LZF2-F1
#
_entry.id   AF-A0A915LZF2-F1
#
_cell.length_a   1.000
_cell.length_b   1.000
_cell.length_c   1.000
_cell.angle_alpha   90.00
_cell.angle_beta   90.00
_cell.angle_gamma   90.00
#
_symmetry.space_group_name_H-M   'P 1'
#
loop_
_entity.id
_entity.type
_entity.pdbx_description
1 polymer ?
#
loop_
_entity_poly.entity_id
_entity_poly.type
_entity_poly.pdbx_seq_one_letter_code
_entity_poly.pdbx_strand_id
1 'polypeptide(L)'
;MGTERMAFLDAKMINDIYCPNVCEGFGRNLRCQAGGYPDPNNCNVCKCPDALGGVECERLQPSVCGGELIATDQWQTLRSPELHDSRSQQTNLNPSFNKNVQCYWRISAPEGSHVRFRLSDGEFPCSYGCQSYVEIKHKLDIRLTGFRSCCYRPKEDTISDGSQIYIIFRPNGRTARFTLRFLNYGLKNNFGTWTRIGQIWKIGQLLEFEHWTNRDMLW
;
A
#
# COMPACT_ATOMS: atom_id res chain seq x y z
N MET A 1 18.23 5.44 -9.40
CA MET A 1 18.89 4.67 -8.31
C MET A 1 18.06 3.43 -8.09
N GLY A 2 18.51 2.29 -8.61
CA GLY A 2 17.68 1.12 -8.87
C GLY A 2 17.49 0.22 -7.65
N THR A 3 16.25 -0.19 -7.41
CA THR A 3 15.96 -1.43 -6.69
C THR A 3 16.35 -2.63 -7.57
N GLU A 4 16.74 -3.75 -6.97
CA GLU A 4 17.13 -4.97 -7.72
C GLU A 4 15.98 -5.51 -8.61
N ARG A 5 14.73 -5.11 -8.32
CA ARG A 5 13.56 -5.33 -9.18
C ARG A 5 13.17 -4.09 -9.96
N MET A 6 12.93 -4.32 -11.24
CA MET A 6 12.27 -3.39 -12.16
C MET A 6 10.83 -3.12 -11.72
N ALA A 7 10.35 -1.88 -11.90
CA ALA A 7 8.94 -1.57 -11.62
C ALA A 7 8.03 -2.28 -12.62
N PHE A 8 6.80 -2.59 -12.22
CA PHE A 8 5.87 -3.33 -13.06
C PHE A 8 5.59 -2.64 -14.41
N LEU A 9 5.42 -1.32 -14.41
CA LEU A 9 5.19 -0.55 -15.65
C LEU A 9 6.42 -0.52 -16.56
N ASP A 10 7.63 -0.47 -16.00
CA ASP A 10 8.86 -0.55 -16.79
C ASP A 10 8.98 -1.91 -17.48
N ALA A 11 8.69 -3.00 -16.74
CA ALA A 11 8.69 -4.36 -17.27
C ALA A 11 7.61 -4.54 -18.35
N LYS A 12 6.43 -3.96 -18.14
CA LYS A 12 5.37 -3.93 -19.14
C LYS A 12 5.81 -3.21 -20.40
N MET A 13 6.37 -2.01 -20.27
CA MET A 13 6.83 -1.21 -21.42
C MET A 13 7.90 -1.95 -22.22
N ILE A 14 8.86 -2.58 -21.56
CA ILE A 14 9.90 -3.40 -22.22
C ILE A 14 9.24 -4.58 -22.95
N ASN A 15 8.33 -5.30 -22.32
CA ASN A 15 7.64 -6.43 -22.95
C ASN A 15 6.79 -6.00 -24.14
N ASP A 16 6.12 -4.85 -24.07
CA ASP A 16 5.33 -4.29 -25.17
C ASP A 16 6.22 -3.97 -26.39
N ILE A 17 7.48 -3.57 -26.19
CA ILE A 17 8.44 -3.24 -27.26
C ILE A 17 9.14 -4.49 -27.82
N TYR A 18 9.62 -5.38 -26.95
CA TYR A 18 10.51 -6.48 -27.35
C TYR A 18 9.81 -7.83 -27.53
N CYS A 19 8.60 -7.98 -26.99
CA CYS A 19 7.77 -9.16 -27.18
C CYS A 19 6.42 -8.82 -27.86
N PRO A 20 6.40 -7.98 -28.92
CA PRO A 20 5.14 -7.63 -29.56
C PRO A 20 4.52 -8.89 -30.17
N ASN A 21 3.22 -9.05 -29.97
CA ASN A 21 2.40 -10.12 -30.58
C ASN A 21 2.76 -11.56 -30.20
N VAL A 22 3.62 -11.80 -29.19
CA VAL A 22 3.96 -13.17 -28.75
C VAL A 22 2.72 -13.97 -28.35
N CYS A 23 1.72 -13.29 -27.78
CA CYS A 23 0.45 -13.89 -27.40
C CYS A 23 -0.68 -13.68 -28.41
N GLU A 24 -0.38 -13.21 -29.62
CA GLU A 24 -1.39 -13.05 -30.67
C GLU A 24 -2.00 -14.41 -31.04
N GLY A 25 -3.33 -14.49 -31.01
CA GLY A 25 -4.05 -15.74 -31.30
C GLY A 25 -4.13 -16.73 -30.12
N PHE A 26 -3.35 -16.55 -29.06
CA PHE A 26 -3.40 -17.32 -27.81
C PHE A 26 -4.18 -16.54 -26.72
N GLY A 27 -4.58 -17.20 -25.64
CA GLY A 27 -5.20 -16.50 -24.50
C GLY A 27 -6.50 -15.75 -24.83
N ARG A 28 -7.27 -16.16 -25.84
CA ARG A 28 -8.45 -15.43 -26.36
C ARG A 28 -9.54 -15.15 -25.31
N ASN A 29 -9.56 -15.91 -24.23
CA ASN A 29 -10.49 -15.73 -23.11
C ASN A 29 -9.83 -15.15 -21.85
N LEU A 30 -8.52 -14.92 -21.87
CA LEU A 30 -7.76 -14.44 -20.73
C LEU A 30 -8.04 -12.94 -20.51
N ARG A 31 -8.60 -12.57 -19.36
CA ARG A 31 -8.94 -11.19 -19.02
C ARG A 31 -8.10 -10.70 -17.84
N CYS A 32 -6.93 -10.16 -18.13
CA CYS A 32 -6.07 -9.61 -17.08
C CYS A 32 -6.73 -8.42 -16.36
N GLN A 33 -6.92 -8.57 -15.06
CA GLN A 33 -7.49 -7.57 -14.18
C GLN A 33 -6.42 -6.62 -13.64
N ALA A 34 -6.87 -5.52 -13.03
CA ALA A 34 -6.02 -4.55 -12.35
C ALA A 34 -4.86 -3.99 -13.20
N GLY A 35 -5.02 -4.02 -14.54
CA GLY A 35 -4.02 -3.56 -15.48
C GLY A 35 -2.83 -4.52 -15.66
N GLY A 36 -3.01 -5.80 -15.33
CA GLY A 36 -2.14 -6.90 -15.79
C GLY A 36 -2.13 -7.05 -17.32
N TYR A 37 -1.22 -7.86 -17.83
CA TYR A 37 -1.10 -8.17 -19.27
C TYR A 37 -0.70 -9.63 -19.47
N PRO A 38 -0.97 -10.27 -20.62
CA PRO A 38 -0.58 -11.66 -20.86
C PRO A 38 0.93 -11.87 -20.67
N ASP A 39 1.34 -12.92 -19.93
CA ASP A 39 2.78 -13.21 -19.76
C ASP A 39 3.35 -13.67 -21.11
N PRO A 40 4.37 -12.96 -21.68
CA PRO A 40 4.97 -13.36 -22.95
C PRO A 40 5.59 -14.76 -22.93
N ASN A 41 5.91 -15.31 -21.75
CA ASN A 41 6.44 -16.67 -21.63
C ASN A 41 5.33 -17.72 -21.49
N ASN A 42 4.10 -17.31 -21.15
CA ASN A 42 2.95 -18.18 -21.03
C ASN A 42 1.64 -17.39 -21.23
N CYS A 43 1.14 -17.38 -22.45
CA CYS A 43 -0.03 -16.62 -22.86
C CYS A 43 -1.37 -17.08 -22.25
N ASN A 44 -1.35 -18.10 -21.40
CA ASN A 44 -2.54 -18.57 -20.67
C ASN A 44 -2.61 -18.02 -19.23
N VAL A 45 -1.66 -17.18 -18.81
CA VAL A 45 -1.62 -16.53 -17.50
C VAL A 45 -1.20 -15.07 -17.65
N CYS A 46 -1.72 -14.21 -16.80
CA CYS A 46 -1.36 -12.80 -16.76
C CYS A 46 -0.09 -12.56 -15.93
N LYS A 47 0.74 -11.64 -16.40
CA LYS A 47 1.70 -10.92 -15.57
C LYS A 47 0.95 -9.89 -14.72
N CYS A 48 1.03 -10.07 -13.40
CA CYS A 48 0.26 -9.27 -12.46
C CYS A 48 1.07 -8.14 -11.84
N PRO A 49 0.41 -7.00 -11.54
CA PRO A 49 0.98 -5.98 -10.66
C PRO A 49 1.43 -6.60 -9.33
N ASP A 50 2.50 -6.06 -8.75
CA ASP A 50 2.97 -6.46 -7.42
C ASP A 50 1.81 -6.48 -6.39
N ALA A 51 1.74 -7.53 -5.58
CA ALA A 51 0.66 -7.90 -4.64
C ALA A 51 -0.55 -8.64 -5.22
N LEU A 52 -0.71 -8.71 -6.55
CA LEU A 52 -1.77 -9.52 -7.17
C LEU A 52 -1.20 -10.78 -7.81
N GLY A 53 -2.05 -11.80 -7.91
CA GLY A 53 -1.74 -13.07 -8.56
C GLY A 53 -3.02 -13.76 -9.02
N GLY A 54 -2.88 -15.01 -9.45
CA GLY A 54 -3.95 -15.74 -10.14
C GLY A 54 -3.74 -15.78 -11.64
N VAL A 55 -4.66 -16.43 -12.35
CA VAL A 55 -4.57 -16.55 -13.81
C VAL A 55 -4.81 -15.19 -14.45
N GLU A 56 -5.70 -14.40 -13.87
CA GLU A 56 -6.19 -13.13 -14.37
C GLU A 56 -5.84 -11.95 -13.45
N CYS A 57 -4.95 -12.13 -12.46
CA CYS A 57 -4.63 -11.12 -11.44
C CYS A 57 -5.82 -10.74 -10.55
N GLU A 58 -6.76 -11.67 -10.38
CA GLU A 58 -8.04 -11.50 -9.72
C GLU A 58 -7.96 -11.56 -8.18
N ARG A 59 -6.85 -12.08 -7.65
CA ARG A 59 -6.70 -12.38 -6.22
C ARG A 59 -5.40 -11.83 -5.66
N LEU A 60 -5.36 -11.72 -4.33
CA LEU A 60 -4.14 -11.42 -3.61
C LEU A 60 -3.07 -12.48 -3.93
N GLN A 61 -1.83 -12.02 -4.18
CA GLN A 61 -0.69 -12.89 -4.43
C GLN A 61 -0.51 -13.87 -3.25
N PRO A 62 -0.53 -15.20 -3.49
CA PRO A 62 -0.32 -16.17 -2.43
C PRO A 62 1.07 -16.01 -1.78
N SER A 63 1.08 -16.01 -0.46
CA SER A 63 2.30 -16.03 0.36
C SER A 63 2.04 -16.76 1.67
N VAL A 64 3.12 -17.23 2.30
CA VAL A 64 3.08 -17.93 3.60
C VAL A 64 2.65 -17.03 4.77
N CYS A 65 2.75 -15.72 4.58
CA CYS A 65 2.32 -14.67 5.50
C CYS A 65 1.48 -13.66 4.74
N GLY A 66 0.55 -13.04 5.45
CA GLY A 66 -0.34 -12.07 4.85
C GLY A 66 -1.74 -12.61 4.62
N GLY A 67 -2.56 -11.82 3.94
CA GLY A 67 -3.95 -12.14 3.73
C GLY A 67 -4.84 -10.91 3.59
N GLU A 68 -6.14 -11.17 3.56
CA GLU A 68 -7.16 -10.15 3.34
C GLU A 68 -7.72 -9.69 4.67
N LEU A 69 -7.79 -8.38 4.85
CA LEU A 69 -8.25 -7.72 6.06
C LEU A 69 -9.35 -6.73 5.71
N ILE A 70 -10.33 -6.60 6.61
CA ILE A 70 -11.40 -5.63 6.47
C ILE A 70 -11.14 -4.49 7.45
N ALA A 71 -11.11 -3.27 6.93
CA ALA A 71 -11.00 -2.05 7.72
C ALA A 71 -12.35 -1.74 8.36
N THR A 72 -12.33 -1.60 9.68
CA THR A 72 -13.47 -1.18 10.51
C THR A 72 -13.34 0.29 10.89
N ASP A 73 -14.39 0.87 11.46
CA ASP A 73 -14.37 2.26 11.92
C ASP A 73 -13.47 2.47 13.18
N GLN A 74 -12.91 1.39 13.72
CA GLN A 74 -11.97 1.41 14.82
C GLN A 74 -10.55 1.14 14.34
N TRP A 75 -9.57 1.76 15.01
CA TRP A 75 -8.16 1.53 14.70
C TRP A 75 -7.77 0.07 14.93
N GLN A 76 -7.41 -0.62 13.85
CA GLN A 76 -6.80 -1.94 13.85
C GLN A 76 -5.29 -1.83 13.68
N THR A 77 -4.56 -2.89 14.06
CA THR A 77 -3.10 -2.94 13.96
C THR A 77 -2.68 -4.18 13.17
N LEU A 78 -1.90 -3.96 12.12
CA LEU A 78 -1.19 -4.98 11.36
C LEU A 78 0.29 -4.97 11.76
N ARG A 79 0.86 -6.15 12.01
CA ARG A 79 2.29 -6.33 12.31
C ARG A 79 2.90 -7.31 11.31
N SER A 80 4.17 -7.11 10.97
CA SER A 80 4.95 -8.12 10.26
C SER A 80 5.04 -9.42 11.08
N PRO A 81 5.18 -10.59 10.42
CA PRO A 81 5.52 -11.82 11.14
C PRO A 81 6.87 -11.67 11.85
N GLU A 82 7.06 -12.44 12.91
CA GLU A 82 8.38 -12.58 13.54
C GLU A 82 9.28 -13.40 12.62
N LEU A 83 10.41 -12.81 12.22
CA LEU A 83 11.34 -13.42 11.27
C LEU A 83 12.48 -14.07 12.02
N HIS A 84 12.83 -15.29 11.59
CA HIS A 84 13.93 -16.04 12.19
C HIS A 84 15.03 -16.28 11.16
N ASP A 85 16.25 -16.48 11.65
CA ASP A 85 17.34 -16.83 10.77
C ASP A 85 17.14 -18.27 10.30
N SER A 86 17.31 -18.56 9.01
CA SER A 86 17.27 -19.94 8.53
C SER A 86 18.35 -20.81 9.18
N ARG A 87 19.38 -20.19 9.78
CA ARG A 87 20.43 -20.84 10.56
C ARG A 87 20.13 -20.97 12.06
N SER A 88 19.05 -20.36 12.56
CA SER A 88 18.68 -20.54 13.97
C SER A 88 18.11 -21.96 14.15
N GLN A 89 18.81 -22.77 14.95
CA GLN A 89 18.42 -24.12 15.38
C GLN A 89 17.21 -24.10 16.35
N GLN A 90 16.28 -23.16 16.19
CA GLN A 90 15.06 -23.16 17.00
C GLN A 90 14.05 -24.13 16.39
N THR A 91 13.83 -25.25 17.08
CA THR A 91 13.00 -26.38 16.60
C THR A 91 11.49 -26.13 16.66
N ASN A 92 11.05 -24.98 17.18
CA ASN A 92 9.63 -24.67 17.42
C ASN A 92 9.07 -23.55 16.52
N LEU A 93 9.83 -23.11 15.53
CA LEU A 93 9.47 -21.96 14.68
C LEU A 93 9.07 -22.42 13.28
N ASN A 94 8.11 -21.74 12.66
CA ASN A 94 7.70 -22.06 11.30
C ASN A 94 8.85 -21.74 10.31
N PRO A 95 9.45 -22.74 9.64
CA PRO A 95 10.60 -22.53 8.75
C PRO A 95 10.26 -21.64 7.54
N SER A 96 8.97 -21.43 7.26
CA SER A 96 8.49 -20.55 6.20
C SER A 96 8.70 -19.06 6.50
N PHE A 97 8.89 -18.67 7.77
CA PHE A 97 9.10 -17.27 8.18
C PHE A 97 10.59 -16.93 8.32
N ASN A 98 11.32 -17.15 7.23
CA ASN A 98 12.72 -16.74 7.11
C ASN A 98 12.85 -15.29 6.61
N LYS A 99 14.07 -14.75 6.68
CA LYS A 99 14.36 -13.35 6.27
C LYS A 99 14.19 -13.06 4.77
N ASN A 100 13.97 -14.06 3.92
CA ASN A 100 13.69 -13.89 2.48
C ASN A 100 12.19 -13.96 2.14
N VAL A 101 11.32 -14.06 3.16
CA VAL A 101 9.88 -14.13 2.97
C VAL A 101 9.34 -12.89 2.25
N GLN A 102 8.31 -13.09 1.43
CA GLN A 102 7.52 -11.99 0.86
C GLN A 102 6.10 -12.15 1.36
N CYS A 103 5.57 -11.11 2.00
CA CYS A 103 4.21 -11.11 2.52
C CYS A 103 3.36 -10.09 1.77
N TYR A 104 2.11 -10.47 1.50
CA TYR A 104 1.14 -9.64 0.81
C TYR A 104 -0.13 -9.51 1.64
N TRP A 105 -0.60 -8.29 1.87
CA TRP A 105 -1.91 -8.04 2.46
C TRP A 105 -2.76 -7.18 1.55
N ARG A 106 -4.07 -7.44 1.54
CA ARG A 106 -5.10 -6.56 0.98
C ARG A 106 -5.97 -6.07 2.13
N ILE A 107 -5.99 -4.76 2.38
CA ILE A 107 -6.90 -4.16 3.35
C ILE A 107 -8.03 -3.49 2.55
N SER A 108 -9.25 -3.94 2.78
CA SER A 108 -10.46 -3.46 2.11
C SER A 108 -11.35 -2.72 3.09
N ALA A 109 -11.83 -1.54 2.71
CA ALA A 109 -12.92 -0.81 3.35
C ALA A 109 -14.21 -0.99 2.52
N PRO A 110 -15.38 -0.61 3.06
CA PRO A 110 -16.63 -0.60 2.30
C PRO A 110 -16.52 0.16 0.97
N GLU A 111 -17.32 -0.23 -0.02
CA GLU A 111 -17.35 0.48 -1.31
C GLU A 111 -17.68 1.96 -1.13
N GLY A 112 -16.98 2.83 -1.87
CA GLY A 112 -17.13 4.29 -1.75
C GLY A 112 -16.45 4.93 -0.52
N SER A 113 -15.80 4.13 0.33
CA SER A 113 -14.97 4.62 1.44
C SER A 113 -13.47 4.53 1.11
N HIS A 114 -12.64 4.98 2.04
CA HIS A 114 -11.18 4.95 1.95
C HIS A 114 -10.59 4.26 3.17
N VAL A 115 -9.32 3.86 3.08
CA VAL A 115 -8.54 3.36 4.21
C VAL A 115 -7.67 4.50 4.71
N ARG A 116 -7.83 4.90 5.97
CA ARG A 116 -6.84 5.74 6.67
C ARG A 116 -5.84 4.84 7.34
N PHE A 117 -4.56 5.09 7.14
CA PHE A 117 -3.49 4.30 7.74
C PHE A 117 -2.32 5.16 8.21
N ARG A 118 -1.55 4.61 9.15
CA ARG A 118 -0.31 5.17 9.67
C ARG A 118 0.72 4.07 9.83
N LEU A 119 1.91 4.28 9.28
CA LEU A 119 3.06 3.43 9.59
C LEU A 119 3.64 3.91 10.92
N SER A 120 3.37 3.17 11.99
CA SER A 120 3.69 3.59 13.36
C SER A 120 5.15 3.34 13.70
N ASP A 121 5.63 2.10 13.56
CA ASP A 121 7.01 1.76 13.87
C ASP A 121 7.52 0.75 12.86
N GLY A 122 8.74 0.95 12.39
CA GLY A 122 9.41 0.01 11.51
C GLY A 122 10.88 -0.05 11.87
N GLU A 123 11.42 -1.26 11.94
CA GLU A 123 12.86 -1.45 11.92
C GLU A 123 13.20 -2.03 10.58
N PHE A 124 13.88 -1.24 9.77
CA PHE A 124 14.43 -1.67 8.51
C PHE A 124 15.89 -1.25 8.49
N PRO A 125 16.81 -2.12 8.03
CA PRO A 125 18.20 -1.73 7.87
C PRO A 125 18.28 -0.58 6.87
N CYS A 126 19.12 0.40 7.18
CA CYS A 126 19.42 1.46 6.24
C CYS A 126 20.44 0.98 5.22
N SER A 127 20.02 0.87 3.97
CA SER A 127 20.90 0.58 2.85
C SER A 127 20.58 1.46 1.66
N TYR A 128 21.59 1.74 0.85
CA TYR A 128 21.41 2.37 -0.45
C TYR A 128 20.41 1.55 -1.28
N GLY A 129 19.38 2.22 -1.82
CA GLY A 129 18.35 1.59 -2.62
C GLY A 129 17.21 0.92 -1.83
N CYS A 130 17.19 0.96 -0.49
CA CYS A 130 16.04 0.53 0.31
C CYS A 130 15.63 -0.93 0.03
N GLN A 131 16.60 -1.85 -0.01
CA GLN A 131 16.38 -3.23 -0.45
C GLN A 131 15.45 -4.04 0.47
N SER A 132 15.44 -3.72 1.77
CA SER A 132 14.50 -4.24 2.75
C SER A 132 13.47 -3.16 3.06
N TYR A 133 12.20 -3.42 2.77
CA TYR A 133 11.16 -2.40 2.83
C TYR A 133 9.76 -2.95 3.11
N VAL A 134 8.88 -2.06 3.53
CA VAL A 134 7.42 -2.20 3.39
C VAL A 134 6.94 -1.24 2.30
N GLU A 135 6.23 -1.74 1.29
CA GLU A 135 5.59 -0.96 0.25
C GLU A 135 4.09 -0.90 0.51
N ILE A 136 3.54 0.31 0.47
CA ILE A 136 2.12 0.57 0.66
C ILE A 136 1.56 1.17 -0.64
N LYS A 137 0.81 0.36 -1.38
CA LYS A 137 0.05 0.82 -2.54
C LYS A 137 -1.32 1.30 -2.08
N HIS A 138 -1.54 2.61 -2.13
CA HIS A 138 -2.77 3.27 -1.67
C HIS A 138 -3.41 4.16 -2.75
N LYS A 139 -2.88 4.11 -3.96
CA LYS A 139 -3.39 4.82 -5.14
C LYS A 139 -4.36 3.92 -5.91
N LEU A 140 -5.25 4.51 -6.69
CA LEU A 140 -6.21 3.76 -7.52
C LEU A 140 -5.51 2.86 -8.54
N ASP A 141 -4.41 3.34 -9.13
CA ASP A 141 -3.61 2.54 -10.06
C ASP A 141 -2.57 1.70 -9.29
N ILE A 142 -2.92 0.43 -9.05
CA ILE A 142 -2.05 -0.53 -8.36
C ILE A 142 -0.77 -0.88 -9.15
N ARG A 143 -0.73 -0.62 -10.46
CA ARG A 143 0.46 -0.86 -11.29
C ARG A 143 1.64 0.00 -10.86
N LEU A 144 1.36 1.18 -10.30
CA LEU A 144 2.37 2.11 -9.81
C LEU A 144 3.08 1.54 -8.59
N THR A 145 4.39 1.77 -8.49
CA THR A 145 5.14 1.49 -7.26
C THR A 145 4.57 2.34 -6.12
N GLY A 146 4.23 1.68 -5.02
CA GLY A 146 3.69 2.33 -3.84
C GLY A 146 4.75 3.07 -3.04
N PHE A 147 4.32 3.70 -1.95
CA PHE A 147 5.24 4.31 -1.00
C PHE A 147 6.08 3.21 -0.33
N ARG A 148 7.39 3.25 -0.51
CA ARG A 148 8.34 2.34 0.14
C ARG A 148 8.95 2.98 1.37
N SER A 149 8.76 2.34 2.51
CA SER A 149 9.42 2.71 3.77
C SER A 149 10.51 1.71 4.12
N CYS A 150 11.71 2.26 4.34
CA CYS A 150 12.85 1.66 5.02
C CYS A 150 13.47 2.73 5.91
N CYS A 151 14.43 2.35 6.76
CA CYS A 151 14.96 3.22 7.81
C CYS A 151 13.86 3.77 8.73
N TYR A 152 14.21 4.81 9.49
CA TYR A 152 13.28 5.62 10.25
C TYR A 152 12.48 6.56 9.33
N ARG A 153 11.16 6.63 9.54
CA ARG A 153 10.26 7.56 8.85
C ARG A 153 9.29 8.23 9.83
N PRO A 154 8.90 9.49 9.58
CA PRO A 154 7.91 10.18 10.40
C PRO A 154 6.54 9.50 10.31
N LYS A 155 5.82 9.52 11.44
CA LYS A 155 4.55 8.81 11.63
C LYS A 155 3.37 9.67 11.17
N GLU A 156 3.18 9.78 9.85
CA GLU A 156 2.08 10.55 9.28
C GLU A 156 0.87 9.67 8.93
N ASP A 157 -0.32 10.24 9.07
CA ASP A 157 -1.54 9.62 8.58
C ASP A 157 -1.66 9.84 7.07
N THR A 158 -2.04 8.79 6.36
CA THR A 158 -2.34 8.84 4.92
C THR A 158 -3.74 8.26 4.68
N ILE A 159 -4.44 8.81 3.71
CA ILE A 159 -5.75 8.32 3.25
C ILE A 159 -5.55 7.77 1.83
N SER A 160 -6.07 6.58 1.56
CA SER A 160 -6.02 5.97 0.23
C SER A 160 -6.94 6.66 -0.77
N ASP A 161 -6.64 6.55 -2.06
CA ASP A 161 -7.47 7.13 -3.11
C ASP A 161 -8.78 6.32 -3.35
N GLY A 162 -8.81 5.06 -2.93
CA GLY A 162 -9.99 4.18 -3.03
C GLY A 162 -10.17 3.30 -1.79
N SER A 163 -11.09 2.33 -1.86
CA SER A 163 -11.46 1.47 -0.73
C SER A 163 -10.48 0.34 -0.45
N GLN A 164 -9.39 0.21 -1.22
CA GLN A 164 -8.41 -0.86 -1.05
C GLN A 164 -7.00 -0.32 -0.99
N ILE A 165 -6.19 -0.89 -0.10
CA ILE A 165 -4.74 -0.72 -0.08
C ILE A 165 -4.04 -2.08 -0.04
N TYR A 166 -2.83 -2.12 -0.57
CA TYR A 166 -2.00 -3.32 -0.57
C TYR A 166 -0.70 -3.06 0.18
N ILE A 167 -0.35 -4.00 1.05
CA ILE A 167 0.87 -3.96 1.84
C ILE A 167 1.77 -5.08 1.36
N ILE A 168 3.01 -4.72 1.00
CA ILE A 168 4.02 -5.67 0.55
C ILE A 168 5.21 -5.55 1.49
N PHE A 169 5.57 -6.64 2.14
CA PHE A 169 6.72 -6.66 3.04
C PHE A 169 7.83 -7.55 2.48
N ARG A 170 9.04 -6.99 2.36
CA ARG A 170 10.23 -7.66 1.84
C ARG A 170 11.43 -7.37 2.75
N PRO A 171 11.86 -8.33 3.59
CA PRO A 171 13.01 -8.16 4.49
C PRO A 171 14.36 -8.36 3.79
N ASN A 172 14.40 -9.03 2.62
CA ASN A 172 15.59 -9.26 1.80
C ASN A 172 16.81 -9.81 2.58
N GLY A 173 16.61 -10.87 3.36
CA GLY A 173 17.65 -11.53 4.13
C GLY A 173 18.05 -10.78 5.41
N ARG A 174 17.40 -9.65 5.72
CA ARG A 174 17.68 -8.83 6.90
C ARG A 174 16.60 -8.94 7.95
N THR A 175 16.97 -8.63 9.19
CA THR A 175 15.98 -8.41 10.25
C THR A 175 15.21 -7.15 9.92
N ALA A 176 13.90 -7.28 9.73
CA ALA A 176 13.01 -6.15 9.52
C ALA A 176 11.68 -6.39 10.21
N ARG A 177 11.03 -5.32 10.68
CA ARG A 177 9.68 -5.36 11.23
C ARG A 177 8.92 -4.10 10.89
N PHE A 178 7.60 -4.20 10.82
CA PHE A 178 6.73 -3.03 10.73
C PHE A 178 5.45 -3.20 11.56
N THR A 179 4.89 -2.08 11.96
CA THR A 179 3.56 -1.96 12.56
C THR A 179 2.80 -0.87 11.82
N LEU A 180 1.68 -1.25 11.21
CA LEU A 180 0.76 -0.38 10.51
C LEU A 180 -0.55 -0.31 11.31
N ARG A 181 -1.05 0.89 11.57
CA ARG A 181 -2.42 1.07 12.07
C ARG A 181 -3.31 1.49 10.92
N PHE A 182 -4.54 0.99 10.87
CA PHE A 182 -5.49 1.31 9.82
C PHE A 182 -6.93 1.33 10.35
N LEU A 183 -7.80 2.07 9.66
CA LEU A 183 -9.25 2.08 9.86
C LEU A 183 -9.97 2.48 8.56
N ASN A 184 -11.27 2.22 8.53
CA ASN A 184 -12.18 2.72 7.52
C ASN A 184 -12.39 4.24 7.69
N TYR A 185 -12.15 4.99 6.63
CA TYR A 185 -12.31 6.43 6.55
C TYR A 185 -13.23 6.76 5.37
N GLY A 186 -14.49 7.02 5.64
CA GLY A 186 -15.48 7.28 4.59
C GLY A 186 -16.89 7.03 5.08
N LEU A 187 -17.85 7.08 4.16
CA LEU A 187 -19.29 7.26 4.38
C LEU A 187 -19.80 6.80 5.75
N LYS A 188 -19.89 7.76 6.67
CA LYS A 188 -20.80 7.67 7.81
C LYS A 188 -22.21 7.80 7.25
N ASN A 189 -22.84 6.69 6.90
CA ASN A 189 -24.29 6.66 6.79
C ASN A 189 -24.84 6.81 8.20
N ASN A 190 -25.11 8.04 8.60
CA ASN A 190 -26.13 8.31 9.59
C ASN A 190 -27.00 9.43 9.01
N PHE A 191 -28.30 9.36 9.25
CA PHE A 191 -29.13 10.55 9.34
C PHE A 191 -28.40 11.59 10.20
N GLY A 192 -27.62 12.46 9.56
CA GLY A 192 -26.54 13.22 10.19
C GLY A 192 -25.45 13.62 9.20
N THR A 193 -25.89 14.26 8.13
CA THR A 193 -25.15 15.09 7.14
C THR A 193 -23.65 15.31 7.37
N TRP A 194 -22.84 14.99 6.33
CA TRP A 194 -21.62 15.75 6.01
C TRP A 194 -21.48 15.87 4.49
N THR A 195 -21.76 17.06 3.96
CA THR A 195 -21.39 17.49 2.61
C THR A 195 -19.92 17.92 2.58
N ARG A 196 -19.25 17.61 1.46
CA ARG A 196 -17.85 17.92 1.14
C ARG A 196 -17.42 19.32 1.59
N ILE A 197 -16.23 19.43 2.18
CA ILE A 197 -15.44 20.66 2.10
C ILE A 197 -14.12 20.33 1.42
N GLY A 198 -13.97 20.88 0.21
CA GLY A 198 -12.74 20.91 -0.54
C GLY A 198 -11.67 21.76 0.13
N GLN A 199 -10.45 21.58 -0.36
CA GLN A 199 -9.22 22.26 0.03
C GLN A 199 -9.36 23.78 0.17
N ILE A 200 -8.63 24.37 1.12
CA ILE A 200 -7.66 25.46 0.90
C ILE A 200 -6.68 25.42 2.09
N TRP A 201 -5.39 25.21 1.82
CA TRP A 201 -4.32 25.68 2.69
C TRP A 201 -4.04 27.13 2.31
N LYS A 202 -4.17 28.08 3.24
CA LYS A 202 -3.47 29.36 3.17
C LYS A 202 -2.89 29.70 4.54
N ILE A 203 -1.62 30.02 4.48
CA ILE A 203 -0.67 30.37 5.53
C ILE A 203 -1.00 31.75 6.11
N GLY A 204 -0.80 31.92 7.42
CA GLY A 204 -0.22 33.15 7.96
C GLY A 204 -1.13 34.11 8.72
N GLN A 205 -0.59 34.53 9.87
CA GLN A 205 -0.88 35.73 10.66
C GLN A 205 -2.04 35.72 11.65
N LEU A 206 -1.66 35.40 12.89
CA LEU A 206 -1.97 36.18 14.09
C LEU A 206 -2.07 37.67 13.77
N LEU A 207 -3.22 38.28 14.08
CA LEU A 207 -3.31 39.62 14.66
C LEU A 207 -4.66 39.71 15.40
N GLU A 208 -4.57 39.82 16.72
CA GLU A 208 -5.65 40.22 17.60
C GLU A 208 -6.12 41.63 17.21
N PHE A 209 -7.44 41.82 17.10
CA PHE A 209 -8.07 43.13 17.24
C PHE A 209 -9.25 42.96 18.20
N GLU A 210 -8.98 43.22 19.48
CA GLU A 210 -9.99 43.64 20.43
C GLU A 210 -10.20 45.17 20.35
N HIS A 211 -11.36 45.60 20.87
CA HIS A 211 -11.81 46.97 21.18
C HIS A 211 -12.50 47.75 20.03
N TRP A 212 -13.64 48.41 20.22
CA TRP A 212 -14.44 48.69 21.42
C TRP A 212 -15.89 49.04 21.05
N THR A 213 -16.80 48.80 21.99
CA THR A 213 -18.22 49.14 21.96
C THR A 213 -18.46 50.65 22.09
N ASN A 214 -19.33 51.19 21.23
CA ASN A 214 -19.82 52.57 21.29
C ASN A 214 -20.87 52.71 22.41
N ARG A 215 -20.59 53.55 23.42
CA ARG A 215 -21.61 54.21 24.24
C ARG A 215 -21.07 55.51 24.86
N ASP A 216 -21.84 56.56 24.61
CA ASP A 216 -22.08 57.76 25.44
C ASP A 216 -21.10 58.96 25.41
N MET A 217 -21.54 59.97 24.62
CA MET A 217 -21.98 61.31 25.04
C MET A 217 -20.99 62.40 25.58
N LEU A 218 -21.15 63.61 24.99
CA LEU A 218 -20.91 64.97 25.52
C LEU A 218 -19.43 65.41 25.61
N TRP A 219 -18.96 66.58 25.14
CA TRP A 219 -19.52 67.88 24.75
C TRP A 219 -18.83 68.40 23.48
#